data_AF-A0A7J9RBA4-F1
#
_entry.id   AF-A0A7J9RBA4-F1
#
_cell.length_a   1.000
_cell.length_b   1.000
_cell.length_c   1.000
_cell.angle_alpha   90.00
_cell.angle_beta   90.00
_cell.angle_gamma   90.00
#
_symmetry.space_group_name_H-M   'P 1'
#
loop_
_entity.id
_entity.type
_entity.pdbx_description
1 polymer ?
#
loop_
_entity_poly.entity_id
_entity_poly.type
_entity_poly.pdbx_seq_one_letter_code
_entity_poly.pdbx_strand_id
1 'polypeptide(L)' 'IDVICKQLIAGGMDKKTPVAVIQNGTTSKQKMITGTVSNIGSLVKKNKIIPPTNIIIGNVVDLSKTIGWK' A
#
# COMPACT_ATOMS: atom_id res chain seq x y z
N ILE A 1 6.78 5.48 4.92
CA ILE A 1 5.66 5.66 3.96
C ILE A 1 5.10 7.09 3.98
N ASP A 2 4.83 7.70 5.15
CA ASP A 2 4.25 9.05 5.25
C ASP A 2 5.03 10.12 4.46
N VAL A 3 6.36 10.11 4.52
CA VAL A 3 7.21 11.05 3.74
C VAL A 3 7.07 10.82 2.24
N ILE A 4 7.07 9.56 1.79
CA ILE A 4 6.92 9.19 0.38
C ILE A 4 5.56 9.69 -0.15
N CYS A 5 4.47 9.40 0.56
CA CYS A 5 3.13 9.85 0.18
C CYS A 5 3.03 11.38 0.10
N LYS A 6 3.63 12.10 1.06
CA LYS A 6 3.68 13.58 1.02
C LYS A 6 4.40 14.10 -0.22
N GLN A 7 5.55 13.51 -0.56
CA GLN A 7 6.33 13.93 -1.73
C GLN A 7 5.62 13.61 -3.05
N LEU A 8 4.95 12.44 -3.14
CA LEU A 8 4.17 12.08 -4.33
C LEU A 8 3.00 13.06 -4.55
N ILE A 9 2.27 13.41 -3.49
CA ILE A 9 1.20 14.42 -3.57
C ILE A 9 1.76 15.78 -3.98
N ALA A 10 2.90 16.20 -3.40
CA ALA A 10 3.55 17.46 -3.76
C ALA A 10 3.99 17.48 -5.23
N GLY A 11 4.38 16.33 -5.78
CA GLY A 11 4.69 16.13 -7.20
C GLY A 11 3.46 16.00 -8.11
N GLY A 12 2.25 16.20 -7.62
CA GLY A 12 1.02 16.20 -8.42
C GLY A 12 0.28 14.87 -8.51
N MET A 13 0.69 13.83 -7.78
CA MET A 13 -0.05 12.56 -7.74
C MET A 13 -1.40 12.73 -7.02
N ASP A 14 -2.47 12.16 -7.57
CA ASP A 14 -3.79 12.19 -6.95
C ASP A 14 -3.74 11.50 -5.57
N LYS A 15 -4.29 12.16 -4.55
CA LYS A 15 -4.46 11.65 -3.18
C LYS A 15 -5.24 10.34 -3.13
N LYS A 16 -6.11 10.09 -4.10
CA LYS A 16 -6.92 8.87 -4.25
C LYS A 16 -6.19 7.73 -4.97
N THR A 17 -4.98 7.96 -5.48
CA THR A 17 -4.19 6.92 -6.15
C THR A 17 -4.09 5.68 -5.25
N PRO A 18 -4.48 4.49 -5.74
CA PRO A 18 -4.44 3.27 -4.95
C PRO A 18 -3.03 2.90 -4.49
N VAL A 19 -2.93 2.33 -3.29
CA VAL A 19 -1.68 1.82 -2.70
C VAL A 19 -1.93 0.48 -2.04
N ALA A 20 -1.04 -0.48 -2.29
CA ALA A 20 -0.96 -1.73 -1.55
C ALA A 20 0.35 -1.81 -0.76
N VAL A 21 0.29 -2.38 0.45
CA VAL A 21 1.46 -2.77 1.23
C VAL A 21 1.37 -4.26 1.49
N ILE A 22 2.40 -5.00 1.08
CA ILE A 22 2.49 -6.45 1.20
C ILE A 22 3.64 -6.78 2.13
N GLN A 23 3.34 -7.35 3.29
CA GLN A 23 4.29 -7.86 4.27
C GLN A 23 4.55 -9.34 4.03
N ASN A 24 5.81 -9.79 4.16
CA ASN A 24 6.20 -11.20 4.03
C ASN A 24 5.62 -11.85 2.76
N GLY A 25 5.76 -11.16 1.62
CA GLY A 25 5.23 -11.62 0.34
C GLY A 25 5.67 -13.05 0.01
N THR A 26 4.79 -13.81 -0.65
CA THR A 26 4.94 -15.24 -1.04
C THR A 26 5.10 -16.23 0.10
N THR A 27 4.91 -15.81 1.36
CA THR A 27 4.96 -16.69 2.54
C THR A 27 3.58 -16.96 3.11
N SER A 28 3.45 -18.00 3.94
CA SER A 28 2.22 -18.26 4.71
C SER A 28 1.87 -17.16 5.72
N LYS A 29 2.82 -16.28 6.05
CA LYS A 29 2.63 -15.13 6.95
C LYS A 29 2.35 -13.84 6.19
N GLN A 30 2.02 -13.92 4.91
CA GLN A 30 1.74 -12.76 4.09
C GLN A 30 0.57 -11.97 4.68
N LYS A 31 0.74 -10.64 4.73
CA LYS A 31 -0.34 -9.71 5.05
C LYS A 31 -0.36 -8.62 4.00
N MET A 32 -1.51 -8.41 3.40
CA MET A 32 -1.74 -7.33 2.45
C MET A 32 -2.76 -6.36 3.02
N ILE A 33 -2.44 -5.07 2.91
CA ILE A 33 -3.39 -3.98 3.15
C ILE A 33 -3.45 -3.08 1.93
N THR A 34 -4.64 -2.59 1.61
CA THR A 34 -4.88 -1.66 0.51
C THR A 34 -5.45 -0.35 1.04
N GLY A 35 -5.10 0.75 0.39
CA GLY A 35 -5.59 2.08 0.69
C GLY A 35 -5.29 3.03 -0.46
N THR A 36 -5.12 4.30 -0.15
CA THR A 36 -4.76 5.36 -1.08
C THR A 36 -3.52 6.09 -0.56
N VAL A 37 -2.88 6.88 -1.42
CA VAL A 37 -1.74 7.73 -1.02
C VAL A 37 -2.08 8.60 0.19
N SER A 38 -3.34 9.04 0.32
CA SER A 38 -3.78 9.86 1.46
C SER A 38 -3.91 9.13 2.79
N ASN A 39 -4.20 7.82 2.81
CA ASN A 39 -4.60 7.12 4.05
C ASN A 39 -3.73 5.88 4.39
N ILE A 40 -2.87 5.43 3.47
CA ILE A 40 -2.12 4.18 3.64
C ILE A 40 -1.20 4.22 4.86
N GLY A 41 -0.62 5.39 5.20
CA GLY A 41 0.21 5.55 6.39
C GLY A 41 -0.53 5.25 7.70
N SER A 42 -1.78 5.72 7.81
CA SER A 42 -2.64 5.43 8.96
C SER A 42 -3.03 3.95 9.01
N LEU A 43 -3.30 3.34 7.85
CA LEU A 43 -3.62 1.91 7.76
C LEU A 43 -2.44 1.02 8.15
N VAL A 44 -1.22 1.37 7.75
CA VAL A 44 0.01 0.66 8.15
C VAL A 44 0.16 0.66 9.67
N LYS A 45 -0.02 1.82 10.32
CA LYS A 45 0.06 1.96 11.78
C LYS A 45 -1.04 1.16 12.48
N LYS A 46 -2.29 1.29 12.02
CA LYS A 46 -3.45 0.59 12.59
C LYS A 46 -3.31 -0.93 12.52
N ASN A 47 -2.80 -1.45 11.41
CA ASN A 47 -2.63 -2.89 11.19
C ASN A 47 -1.29 -3.45 11.68
N LYS A 48 -0.45 -2.62 12.33
CA LYS A 48 0.88 -3.00 12.85
C LYS A 48 1.73 -3.72 11.79
N ILE A 49 1.71 -3.22 10.56
CA ILE A 49 2.53 -3.75 9.47
C ILE A 49 3.99 -3.37 9.74
N ILE A 50 4.85 -4.38 9.80
CA ILE A 50 6.29 -4.22 10.07
C ILE A 50 7.10 -4.84 8.91
N PRO A 51 8.37 -4.45 8.71
CA PRO A 51 9.23 -5.08 7.71
C PRO A 51 9.39 -6.60 7.89
N PRO A 52 9.71 -7.36 6.83
CA PRO A 52 9.92 -6.92 5.44
C PRO A 52 8.60 -6.66 4.70
N THR A 53 8.58 -5.57 3.91
CA THR A 53 7.37 -5.11 3.20
C THR A 53 7.70 -4.52 1.83
N ASN A 54 6.83 -4.76 0.86
CA ASN A 54 6.82 -4.08 -0.45
C ASN A 54 5.63 -3.12 -0.52
N ILE A 55 5.81 -2.00 -1.21
CA ILE A 55 4.78 -0.97 -1.43
C ILE A 55 4.55 -0.85 -2.94
N ILE A 56 3.29 -0.96 -3.36
CA ILE A 56 2.87 -0.82 -4.76
C ILE A 56 1.93 0.37 -4.84
N ILE A 57 2.19 1.31 -5.75
CA ILE A 57 1.41 2.55 -5.91
C ILE A 57 0.92 2.64 -7.36
N GLY A 58 -0.37 2.86 -7.55
CA GLY A 58 -1.00 3.02 -8.85
C GLY A 58 -2.16 2.06 -9.12
N ASN A 59 -2.83 2.27 -10.25
CA ASN A 59 -4.09 1.59 -10.60
C ASN A 59 -3.98 0.06 -10.71
N VAL A 60 -2.77 -0.49 -10.87
CA VAL A 60 -2.52 -1.93 -10.84
C VAL A 60 -2.97 -2.58 -9.53
N VAL A 61 -3.02 -1.82 -8.43
CA VAL A 61 -3.52 -2.30 -7.12
C VAL A 61 -4.98 -2.74 -7.21
N ASP A 62 -5.81 -2.11 -8.03
CA ASP A 62 -7.22 -2.49 -8.14
C ASP A 62 -7.41 -3.89 -8.73
N LEU A 63 -6.46 -4.35 -9.56
CA LEU A 63 -6.47 -5.71 -10.09
C LEU A 63 -6.28 -6.76 -9.00
N SER A 64 -5.72 -6.41 -7.84
CA SER A 64 -5.48 -7.36 -6.75
C SER A 64 -6.75 -8.08 -6.30
N LYS A 65 -7.91 -7.41 -6.42
CA LYS A 65 -9.23 -7.99 -6.12
C LYS A 65 -9.65 -9.05 -7.14
N THR A 66 -9.26 -8.87 -8.40
CA THR A 66 -9.59 -9.75 -9.51
C THR A 66 -8.68 -10.97 -9.55
N ILE A 67 -7.37 -10.75 -9.39
CA ILE A 67 -6.34 -11.81 -9.50
C ILE A 67 -6.00 -12.46 -8.14
N GLY A 68 -6.60 -11.98 -7.05
CA GLY A 68 -6.55 -12.61 -5.74
C GLY A 68 -5.17 -12.60 -5.10
N TRP A 69 -4.49 -11.44 -5.07
CA TRP A 69 -3.29 -11.30 -4.25
C TRP A 69 -3.66 -11.55 -2.78
N LYS A 70 -3.11 -12.61 -2.19
CA LYS A 70 -3.30 -12.99 -0.78
C LYS A 70 -2.02 -12.76 -0.03
#